data_AF-A0A257PRV3-F1
#
_entry.id   AF-A0A257PRV3-F1
#
_cell.length_a   1.000
_cell.length_b   1.000
_cell.length_c   1.000
_cell.angle_alpha   90.00
_cell.angle_beta   90.00
_cell.angle_gamma   90.00
#
_symmetry.space_group_name_H-M   'P 1'
#
loop_
_entity.id
_entity.type
_entity.pdbx_description
1 polymer ?
#
loop_
_entity_poly.entity_id
_entity_poly.type
_entity_poly.pdbx_seq_one_letter_code
_entity_poly.pdbx_strand_id
1 'polypeptide(L)'
;MRAALLVSCLILPVSAHAQPAAQLVGLFIQGCVPFVGNPPDLRAWAAQHGLPKAPEAVGSAFLHNTPGVVFDGSTPDTKLALISSDGGLCSVATDQATQAAVTQALEAGLQQAGLRFRLVIERDDKNTPSIHDREYLATKDGKGWRILEATVKGDAGGQAMLTAGPE
;
A
#
# COMPACT_ATOMS: atom_id res chain seq x y z
N MET A 1 32.76 -5.18 51.93
CA MET A 1 31.63 -4.35 51.46
C MET A 1 31.79 -4.10 49.97
N ARG A 2 30.95 -4.71 49.13
CA ARG A 2 30.78 -4.37 47.70
C ARG A 2 29.32 -4.61 47.35
N ALA A 3 28.56 -3.53 47.21
CA ALA A 3 27.19 -3.56 46.73
C ALA A 3 27.23 -3.35 45.20
N ALA A 4 26.78 -4.34 44.44
CA ALA A 4 26.57 -4.22 43.00
C ALA A 4 25.08 -3.90 42.78
N LEU A 5 24.81 -2.66 42.36
CA LEU A 5 23.49 -2.22 41.91
C LEU A 5 23.29 -2.68 40.46
N LEU A 6 22.41 -3.68 40.29
CA LEU A 6 21.84 -4.06 39.00
C LEU A 6 20.77 -3.03 38.61
N VAL A 7 21.12 -2.12 37.70
CA VAL A 7 20.15 -1.25 37.03
C VAL A 7 19.57 -2.03 35.85
N SER A 8 18.44 -2.69 36.07
CA SER A 8 17.60 -3.23 34.99
C SER A 8 16.91 -2.06 34.27
N CYS A 9 17.46 -1.62 33.14
CA CYS A 9 16.72 -0.83 32.18
C CYS A 9 15.58 -1.68 31.60
N LEU A 10 14.38 -1.48 32.12
CA LEU A 10 13.13 -1.89 31.48
C LEU A 10 12.98 -1.08 30.18
N ILE A 11 13.47 -1.64 29.07
CA ILE A 11 13.16 -1.16 27.73
C ILE A 11 11.72 -1.58 27.46
N LEU A 12 10.76 -0.73 27.80
CA LEU A 12 9.38 -0.92 27.34
C LEU A 12 9.40 -0.80 25.80
N PRO A 13 8.87 -1.79 25.05
CA PRO A 13 8.74 -1.65 23.62
C PRO A 13 7.78 -0.48 23.37
N VAL A 14 8.30 0.64 22.87
CA VAL A 14 7.46 1.65 22.24
C VAL A 14 6.85 0.95 21.04
N SER A 15 5.57 0.59 21.14
CA SER A 15 4.76 0.22 19.98
C SER A 15 4.71 1.46 19.08
N ALA A 16 5.72 1.59 18.21
CA ALA A 16 5.72 2.59 17.16
C ALA A 16 4.60 2.21 16.21
N HIS A 17 3.42 2.81 16.40
CA HIS A 17 2.31 2.69 15.47
C HIS A 17 2.83 3.15 14.11
N ALA A 18 2.80 2.25 13.12
CA ALA A 18 3.26 2.59 11.78
C ALA A 18 2.36 3.71 11.22
N GLN A 19 2.97 4.75 10.66
CA GLN A 19 2.21 5.84 10.04
C GLN A 19 1.35 5.30 8.88
N PRO A 20 0.20 5.92 8.55
CA PRO A 20 -0.71 5.44 7.51
C PRO A 20 -0.03 5.10 6.17
N ALA A 21 0.95 5.92 5.74
CA ALA A 21 1.75 5.66 4.55
C ALA A 21 2.56 4.35 4.63
N ALA A 22 3.15 4.04 5.78
CA ALA A 22 3.90 2.81 5.98
C ALA A 22 2.96 1.58 6.00
N GLN A 23 1.76 1.70 6.57
CA GLN A 23 0.77 0.62 6.54
C GLN A 23 0.24 0.38 5.12
N LEU A 24 -0.10 1.46 4.39
CA LEU A 24 -0.48 1.43 2.97
C LEU A 24 0.56 0.69 2.13
N VAL A 25 1.83 1.11 2.24
CA VAL A 25 2.93 0.51 1.47
C VAL A 25 3.19 -0.93 1.92
N GLY A 26 3.15 -1.21 3.23
CA GLY A 26 3.35 -2.56 3.74
C GLY A 26 2.34 -3.56 3.15
N LEU A 27 1.05 -3.19 3.15
CA LEU A 27 -0.01 -3.98 2.54
C LEU A 27 0.18 -4.09 1.02
N PHE A 28 0.62 -3.03 0.35
CA PHE A 28 0.89 -3.05 -1.09
C PHE A 28 2.06 -3.97 -1.49
N ILE A 29 3.18 -3.90 -0.78
CA ILE A 29 4.38 -4.72 -1.06
C ILE A 29 4.10 -6.21 -0.75
N GLN A 30 3.34 -6.51 0.30
CA GLN A 30 3.02 -7.89 0.68
C GLN A 30 1.86 -8.48 -0.13
N GLY A 31 0.83 -7.67 -0.38
CA GLY A 31 -0.44 -8.11 -0.98
C GLY A 31 -0.53 -7.85 -2.49
N CYS A 32 0.07 -6.79 -3.04
CA CYS A 32 -0.03 -6.55 -4.49
C CYS A 32 1.15 -7.11 -5.26
N VAL A 33 2.37 -6.68 -4.96
CA VAL A 33 3.56 -6.97 -5.78
C VAL A 33 3.74 -8.46 -6.12
N PRO A 34 3.58 -9.43 -5.18
CA PRO A 34 3.77 -10.85 -5.47
C PRO A 34 2.67 -11.45 -6.36
N PHE A 35 1.49 -10.84 -6.39
CA PHE A 35 0.26 -11.40 -6.97
C PHE A 35 -0.30 -10.61 -8.16
N VAL A 36 0.42 -9.58 -8.63
CA VAL A 36 0.04 -8.83 -9.84
C VAL A 36 -0.18 -9.78 -11.01
N GLY A 37 -1.29 -9.62 -11.73
CA GLY A 37 -1.70 -10.50 -12.82
C GLY A 37 -2.34 -11.82 -12.37
N ASN A 38 -2.42 -12.10 -11.07
CA ASN A 38 -3.01 -13.32 -10.51
C ASN A 38 -4.03 -13.02 -9.40
N PRO A 39 -5.25 -12.57 -9.77
CA PRO A 39 -6.31 -12.26 -8.80
C PRO A 39 -6.72 -13.43 -7.89
N PRO A 40 -6.81 -14.69 -8.36
CA PRO A 40 -7.11 -15.83 -7.48
C PRO A 40 -6.13 -15.98 -6.32
N ASP A 41 -4.82 -15.89 -6.59
CA ASP A 41 -3.80 -16.05 -5.54
C ASP A 41 -3.80 -14.87 -4.56
N LEU A 42 -4.04 -13.65 -5.04
CA LEU A 42 -4.26 -12.50 -4.17
C LEU A 42 -5.44 -12.71 -3.21
N ARG A 43 -6.57 -13.20 -3.73
CA ARG A 43 -7.78 -13.46 -2.92
C ARG A 43 -7.55 -14.57 -1.91
N ALA A 44 -6.80 -15.60 -2.30
CA ALA A 44 -6.40 -16.68 -1.39
C ALA A 44 -5.48 -16.15 -0.29
N TRP A 45 -4.49 -15.32 -0.63
CA TRP A 45 -3.60 -14.65 0.32
C TRP A 45 -4.40 -13.78 1.31
N ALA A 46 -5.33 -12.96 0.81
CA ALA A 46 -6.18 -12.11 1.64
C ALA A 46 -7.02 -12.93 2.64
N ALA A 47 -7.60 -14.05 2.18
CA ALA A 47 -8.35 -14.96 3.04
C ALA A 47 -7.45 -15.62 4.10
N GLN A 48 -6.24 -16.06 3.73
CA GLN A 48 -5.27 -16.63 4.67
C GLN A 48 -4.82 -15.64 5.76
N HIS A 49 -4.77 -14.35 5.43
CA HIS A 49 -4.46 -13.27 6.36
C HIS A 49 -5.67 -12.70 7.08
N GLY A 50 -6.85 -13.33 6.92
CA GLY A 50 -8.06 -12.95 7.63
C GLY A 50 -8.63 -11.59 7.22
N LEU A 51 -8.31 -11.09 6.03
CA LEU A 51 -8.88 -9.82 5.53
C LEU A 51 -10.35 -10.04 5.14
N PRO A 52 -11.31 -9.42 5.82
CA PRO A 52 -12.72 -9.57 5.47
C PRO A 52 -13.01 -8.86 4.15
N LYS A 53 -13.96 -9.39 3.39
CA LYS A 53 -14.48 -8.66 2.21
C LYS A 53 -15.20 -7.41 2.68
N ALA A 54 -15.00 -6.30 1.95
CA ALA A 54 -15.78 -5.10 2.15
C ALA A 54 -17.26 -5.36 1.85
N PRO A 55 -18.19 -4.62 2.50
CA PRO A 55 -19.60 -4.65 2.12
C PRO A 55 -19.79 -4.34 0.63
N GLU A 56 -20.76 -4.96 -0.02
CA GLU A 56 -20.95 -4.87 -1.47
C GLU A 56 -21.01 -3.42 -1.98
N ALA A 57 -21.76 -2.55 -1.30
CA ALA A 57 -21.85 -1.13 -1.67
C ALA A 57 -20.49 -0.40 -1.63
N VAL A 58 -19.63 -0.73 -0.66
CA VAL A 58 -18.27 -0.18 -0.56
C VAL A 58 -17.39 -0.77 -1.66
N GLY A 59 -17.49 -2.08 -1.90
CA GLY A 59 -16.76 -2.75 -2.98
C GLY A 59 -17.06 -2.14 -4.34
N SER A 60 -18.34 -1.93 -4.66
CA SER A 60 -18.78 -1.32 -5.92
C SER A 60 -18.30 0.12 -6.10
N ALA A 61 -18.15 0.88 -5.01
CA ALA A 61 -17.62 2.24 -5.05
C ALA A 61 -16.14 2.27 -5.47
N PHE A 62 -15.30 1.38 -4.92
CA PHE A 62 -13.89 1.26 -5.31
C PHE A 62 -13.72 0.68 -6.71
N LEU A 63 -14.55 -0.29 -7.09
CA LEU A 63 -14.43 -0.97 -8.38
C LEU A 63 -15.07 -0.21 -9.53
N HIS A 64 -15.84 0.86 -9.29
CA HIS A 64 -16.63 1.55 -10.31
C HIS A 64 -17.48 0.58 -11.16
N ASN A 65 -18.09 -0.41 -10.51
CA ASN A 65 -18.84 -1.51 -11.13
C ASN A 65 -18.05 -2.42 -12.09
N THR A 66 -16.72 -2.41 -12.01
CA THR A 66 -15.88 -3.40 -12.70
C THR A 66 -15.78 -4.70 -11.89
N PRO A 67 -15.59 -5.87 -12.54
CA PRO A 67 -15.44 -7.13 -11.81
C PRO A 67 -14.19 -7.17 -10.93
N GLY A 68 -14.35 -7.60 -9.68
CA GLY A 68 -13.27 -7.69 -8.71
C GLY A 68 -13.77 -7.97 -7.28
N VAL A 69 -12.84 -7.96 -6.34
CA VAL A 69 -13.12 -8.09 -4.89
C VAL A 69 -12.36 -7.02 -4.14
N VAL A 70 -13.03 -6.39 -3.17
CA VAL A 70 -12.41 -5.47 -2.23
C VAL A 70 -12.38 -6.10 -0.85
N PHE A 71 -11.24 -6.02 -0.20
CA PHE A 71 -11.02 -6.47 1.16
C PHE A 71 -10.75 -5.26 2.05
N ASP A 72 -11.27 -5.31 3.27
CA ASP A 72 -10.95 -4.33 4.30
C ASP A 72 -9.63 -4.74 4.96
N GLY A 73 -8.60 -3.90 4.78
CA GLY A 73 -7.27 -4.06 5.37
C GLY A 73 -7.06 -3.17 6.59
N SER A 74 -8.11 -2.54 7.10
CA SER A 74 -8.01 -1.50 8.11
C SER A 74 -7.45 -2.01 9.43
N THR A 75 -6.68 -1.17 10.09
CA THR A 75 -6.24 -1.31 11.48
C THR A 75 -7.05 -0.34 12.36
N PRO A 76 -6.94 -0.41 13.70
CA PRO A 76 -7.59 0.57 14.57
C PRO A 76 -7.23 2.03 14.25
N ASP A 77 -6.05 2.27 13.66
CA ASP A 77 -5.50 3.61 13.43
C ASP A 77 -5.52 4.03 11.95
N THR A 78 -5.80 3.12 11.02
CA THR A 78 -5.72 3.42 9.58
C THR A 78 -6.77 2.66 8.81
N LYS A 79 -7.55 3.37 7.99
CA LYS A 79 -8.48 2.73 7.07
C LYS A 79 -7.75 2.33 5.81
N LEU A 80 -7.85 1.05 5.45
CA LEU A 80 -7.20 0.51 4.27
C LEU A 80 -8.18 -0.35 3.47
N ALA A 81 -8.09 -0.27 2.16
CA ALA A 81 -8.76 -1.18 1.24
C ALA A 81 -7.73 -1.87 0.37
N LEU A 82 -7.83 -3.19 0.22
CA LEU A 82 -7.10 -3.98 -0.77
C LEU A 82 -8.07 -4.37 -1.88
N ILE A 83 -7.71 -4.04 -3.12
CA ILE A 83 -8.57 -4.17 -4.29
C ILE A 83 -7.93 -5.18 -5.24
N SER A 84 -8.66 -6.24 -5.54
CA SER A 84 -8.29 -7.31 -6.48
C SER A 84 -9.19 -7.25 -7.71
N SER A 85 -8.75 -6.57 -8.76
CA SER A 85 -9.48 -6.53 -10.03
C SER A 85 -9.38 -7.89 -10.75
N ASP A 86 -10.45 -8.33 -11.41
CA ASP A 86 -10.38 -9.51 -12.30
C ASP A 86 -9.45 -9.27 -13.51
N GLY A 87 -9.18 -8.00 -13.86
CA GLY A 87 -8.25 -7.62 -14.92
C GLY A 87 -6.76 -7.78 -14.56
N GLY A 88 -6.43 -8.31 -13.39
CA GLY A 88 -5.05 -8.54 -12.96
C GLY A 88 -4.37 -7.35 -12.28
N LEU A 89 -5.08 -6.22 -12.13
CA LEU A 89 -4.62 -5.09 -11.32
C LEU A 89 -4.83 -5.38 -9.83
N CYS A 90 -3.87 -4.92 -9.02
CA CYS A 90 -4.01 -4.87 -7.58
C CYS A 90 -3.81 -3.45 -7.09
N SER A 91 -4.67 -2.98 -6.19
CA SER A 91 -4.53 -1.67 -5.58
C SER A 91 -4.67 -1.73 -4.07
N VAL A 92 -3.98 -0.84 -3.36
CA VAL A 92 -4.25 -0.56 -1.95
C VAL A 92 -4.54 0.92 -1.81
N ALA A 93 -5.58 1.26 -1.05
CA ALA A 93 -5.98 2.64 -0.80
C ALA A 93 -6.07 2.93 0.71
N THR A 94 -5.80 4.17 1.09
CA THR A 94 -6.05 4.75 2.42
C THR A 94 -6.83 6.05 2.28
N ASP A 95 -7.59 6.42 3.31
CA ASP A 95 -8.27 7.72 3.35
C ASP A 95 -7.36 8.86 3.82
N GLN A 96 -6.21 8.54 4.42
CA GLN A 96 -5.30 9.53 4.98
C GLN A 96 -3.83 9.11 4.83
N ALA A 97 -3.08 9.87 4.05
CA ALA A 97 -1.62 9.91 4.02
C ALA A 97 -1.13 11.19 3.33
N THR A 98 0.07 11.68 3.67
CA THR A 98 0.69 12.79 2.92
C THR A 98 1.46 12.25 1.73
N GLN A 99 1.48 12.99 0.62
CA GLN A 99 2.24 12.63 -0.58
C GLN A 99 3.69 12.27 -0.26
N ALA A 100 4.41 13.15 0.46
CA ALA A 100 5.80 12.93 0.80
C ALA A 100 6.03 11.63 1.59
N ALA A 101 5.14 11.29 2.52
CA ALA A 101 5.25 10.07 3.31
C ALA A 101 4.97 8.82 2.47
N VAL A 102 3.99 8.87 1.55
CA VAL A 102 3.70 7.75 0.64
C VAL A 102 4.86 7.51 -0.31
N THR A 103 5.37 8.56 -0.96
CA THR A 103 6.51 8.46 -1.89
C THR A 103 7.74 7.86 -1.19
N GLN A 104 8.10 8.41 -0.02
CA GLN A 104 9.25 7.92 0.75
C GLN A 104 9.06 6.46 1.18
N ALA A 105 7.88 6.11 1.70
CA ALA A 105 7.60 4.75 2.15
C ALA A 105 7.60 3.77 0.97
N LEU A 106 7.01 4.13 -0.18
CA LEU A 106 6.95 3.29 -1.37
C LEU A 106 8.35 2.98 -1.88
N GLU A 107 9.17 4.00 -2.09
CA GLU A 107 10.52 3.83 -2.61
C GLU A 107 11.38 3.00 -1.65
N ALA A 108 11.29 3.25 -0.33
CA ALA A 108 11.96 2.42 0.67
C ALA A 108 11.45 0.97 0.66
N GLY A 109 10.14 0.76 0.56
CA GLY A 109 9.52 -0.57 0.51
C GLY A 109 9.94 -1.37 -0.74
N LEU A 110 10.01 -0.72 -1.90
CA LEU A 110 10.51 -1.33 -3.13
C LEU A 110 11.98 -1.73 -3.01
N GLN A 111 12.83 -0.86 -2.43
CA GLN A 111 14.24 -1.18 -2.16
C GLN A 111 14.38 -2.36 -1.20
N GLN A 112 13.65 -2.36 -0.08
CA GLN A 112 13.67 -3.43 0.93
C GLN A 112 13.20 -4.77 0.36
N ALA A 113 12.23 -4.75 -0.55
CA ALA A 113 11.78 -5.94 -1.27
C ALA A 113 12.73 -6.39 -2.39
N GLY A 114 13.84 -5.66 -2.62
CA GLY A 114 14.85 -5.98 -3.61
C GLY A 114 14.42 -5.70 -5.05
N LEU A 115 13.45 -4.81 -5.26
CA LEU A 115 13.05 -4.37 -6.59
C LEU A 115 13.98 -3.26 -7.09
N ARG A 116 14.35 -3.33 -8.36
CA ARG A 116 14.94 -2.20 -9.08
C ARG A 116 13.80 -1.39 -9.69
N PHE A 117 13.76 -0.08 -9.48
CA PHE A 117 12.72 0.76 -10.03
C PHE A 117 13.25 2.08 -10.58
N ARG A 118 12.45 2.71 -11.44
CA ARG A 118 12.65 4.08 -11.91
C ARG A 118 11.31 4.78 -12.10
N LEU A 119 11.26 6.06 -11.77
CA LEU A 119 10.14 6.93 -12.09
C LEU A 119 10.10 7.16 -13.61
N VAL A 120 8.92 7.06 -14.20
CA VAL A 120 8.69 7.25 -15.65
C VAL A 120 7.67 8.32 -15.97
N ILE A 121 6.72 8.60 -15.08
CA ILE A 121 5.76 9.69 -15.20
C ILE A 121 5.61 10.37 -13.85
N GLU A 122 5.55 11.70 -13.85
CA GLU A 122 5.17 12.51 -12.70
C GLU A 122 4.32 13.67 -13.20
N ARG A 123 3.07 13.75 -12.73
CA ARG A 123 2.11 14.78 -13.17
C ARG A 123 0.92 14.88 -12.24
N ASP A 124 0.19 15.97 -12.32
CA ASP A 124 -1.15 16.03 -11.74
C ASP A 124 -2.14 15.25 -12.62
N ASP A 125 -3.12 14.58 -12.00
CA ASP A 125 -4.17 13.87 -12.74
C ASP A 125 -4.99 14.86 -13.58
N LYS A 126 -5.31 14.46 -14.81
CA LYS A 126 -5.98 15.34 -15.78
C LYS A 126 -7.43 15.61 -15.43
N ASN A 127 -8.10 14.66 -14.80
CA ASN A 127 -9.53 14.73 -14.48
C ASN A 127 -9.76 15.24 -13.05
N THR A 128 -8.78 15.02 -12.17
CA THR A 128 -8.79 15.40 -10.76
C THR A 128 -7.49 16.11 -10.40
N PRO A 129 -7.32 17.40 -10.75
CA PRO A 129 -6.05 18.12 -10.56
C PRO A 129 -5.59 18.27 -9.10
N SER A 130 -6.39 17.86 -8.12
CA SER A 130 -5.98 17.75 -6.72
C SER A 130 -5.19 16.46 -6.42
N ILE A 131 -5.15 15.51 -7.35
CA ILE A 131 -4.37 14.28 -7.27
C ILE A 131 -3.06 14.47 -8.03
N HIS A 132 -1.98 13.99 -7.43
CA HIS A 132 -0.66 13.91 -8.01
C HIS A 132 -0.27 12.45 -8.23
N ASP A 133 0.08 12.14 -9.48
CA ASP A 133 0.43 10.81 -9.96
C ASP A 133 1.94 10.67 -10.14
N ARG A 134 2.49 9.59 -9.61
CA ARG A 134 3.85 9.11 -9.89
C ARG A 134 3.77 7.68 -10.41
N GLU A 135 4.30 7.44 -11.61
CA GLU A 135 4.36 6.11 -12.20
C GLU A 135 5.80 5.61 -12.21
N TYR A 136 5.97 4.39 -11.72
CA TYR A 136 7.24 3.68 -11.65
C TYR A 136 7.19 2.43 -12.52
N LEU A 137 8.32 2.11 -13.16
CA LEU A 137 8.59 0.77 -13.65
C LEU A 137 9.51 0.08 -12.66
N ALA A 138 9.07 -1.07 -12.13
CA ALA A 138 9.80 -1.87 -11.16
C ALA A 138 10.08 -3.26 -11.72
N THR A 139 11.22 -3.86 -11.37
CA THR A 139 11.62 -5.19 -11.85
C THR A 139 12.33 -6.00 -10.78
N LYS A 140 12.15 -7.31 -10.81
CA LYS A 140 12.83 -8.30 -9.96
C LYS A 140 12.74 -9.68 -10.59
N ASP A 141 13.85 -10.40 -10.65
CA ASP A 141 13.93 -11.79 -11.13
C ASP A 141 13.26 -12.03 -12.51
N GLY A 142 13.41 -11.07 -13.43
CA GLY A 142 12.83 -11.13 -14.78
C GLY A 142 11.35 -10.77 -14.87
N LYS A 143 10.68 -10.45 -13.76
CA LYS A 143 9.32 -9.89 -13.73
C LYS A 143 9.37 -8.37 -13.70
N GLY A 144 8.42 -7.74 -14.39
CA GLY A 144 8.24 -6.29 -14.45
C GLY A 144 6.84 -5.89 -14.01
N TRP A 145 6.75 -4.70 -13.40
CA TRP A 145 5.51 -4.11 -12.92
C TRP A 145 5.47 -2.62 -13.27
N ARG A 146 4.30 -2.16 -13.68
CA ARG A 146 3.95 -0.74 -13.66
C ARG A 146 3.25 -0.44 -12.34
N ILE A 147 3.78 0.52 -11.60
CA ILE A 147 3.27 0.94 -10.29
C ILE A 147 2.83 2.40 -10.38
N LEU A 148 1.57 2.68 -10.07
CA LEU A 148 1.03 4.02 -9.94
C LEU A 148 0.86 4.36 -8.45
N GLU A 149 1.45 5.47 -8.03
CA GLU A 149 1.17 6.18 -6.79
C GLU A 149 0.28 7.38 -7.12
N ALA A 150 -0.95 7.40 -6.60
CA ALA A 150 -1.88 8.52 -6.73
C ALA A 150 -2.17 9.09 -5.34
N THR A 151 -1.90 10.38 -5.12
CA THR A 151 -2.02 11.02 -3.80
C THR A 151 -2.72 12.37 -3.87
N VAL A 152 -3.52 12.71 -2.86
CA VAL A 152 -4.01 14.09 -2.69
C VAL A 152 -2.83 15.01 -2.39
N LYS A 153 -2.77 16.15 -3.10
CA LYS A 153 -1.72 17.17 -2.95
C LYS A 153 -1.77 17.88 -1.60
N GLY A 154 -0.60 18.29 -1.14
CA GLY A 154 -0.41 19.19 0.00
C GLY A 154 -0.10 18.49 1.32
N ASP A 155 0.37 19.27 2.29
CA ASP A 155 0.93 18.75 3.55
C ASP A 155 -0.11 18.20 4.53
N ALA A 156 -1.38 18.59 4.34
CA ALA A 156 -2.48 18.03 5.13
C ALA A 156 -2.74 16.54 4.81
N GLY A 157 -2.27 16.09 3.63
CA GLY A 157 -2.55 14.76 3.11
C GLY A 157 -4.02 14.53 2.79
N GLY A 158 -4.35 13.29 2.47
CA GLY A 158 -5.69 12.85 2.18
C GLY A 158 -5.66 11.43 1.62
N GLN A 159 -6.56 11.14 0.69
CA GLN A 159 -6.58 9.84 0.04
C GLN A 159 -5.26 9.56 -0.70
N ALA A 160 -4.80 8.33 -0.59
CA ALA A 160 -3.68 7.82 -1.36
C ALA A 160 -4.00 6.41 -1.83
N MET A 161 -3.57 6.09 -3.05
CA MET A 161 -3.74 4.78 -3.65
C MET A 161 -2.46 4.36 -4.37
N LEU A 162 -2.04 3.12 -4.11
CA LEU A 162 -0.97 2.45 -4.83
C LEU A 162 -1.60 1.38 -5.70
N THR A 163 -1.29 1.36 -6.99
CA THR A 163 -1.80 0.36 -7.94
C THR A 163 -0.63 -0.30 -8.66
N ALA A 164 -0.67 -1.62 -8.80
CA ALA A 164 0.28 -2.38 -9.60
C ALA A 164 -0.44 -3.14 -10.72
N GLY A 165 0.16 -3.11 -11.90
CA GLY A 165 -0.21 -3.92 -13.05
C GLY A 165 1.01 -4.57 -13.69
N PRO A 166 0.83 -5.65 -14.49
CA PRO A 166 1.92 -6.23 -15.26
C PRO A 166 2.45 -5.19 -16.28
N GLU A 167 3.76 -5.22 -16.53
CA GLU A 167 4.39 -4.42 -17.60
C GLU A 167 4.12 -5.00 -18.99
#